data_AF-A0A7K1T3M7-F1
#
_entry.id   AF-A0A7K1T3M7-F1
#
_cell.length_a   1.000
_cell.length_b   1.000
_cell.length_c   1.000
_cell.angle_alpha   90.00
_cell.angle_beta   90.00
_cell.angle_gamma   90.00
#
_symmetry.space_group_name_H-M   'P 1'
#
loop_
_entity.id
_entity.type
_entity.pdbx_description
1 polymer ?
#
loop_
_entity_poly.entity_id
_entity_poly.type
_entity_poly.pdbx_seq_one_letter_code
_entity_poly.pdbx_strand_id
1 'polypeptide(L)'
;MAAGYYLTALVFHDQSKELAQYIGPYLDRLSLEGLADIPFHGVDLIHGHGDYEGISPEKRKRHLIAFSMFVRTLPITYRVFSYERAYTEDRDRLEARLRKDIIDFVFDRLDDFQLYDRVAIYYDGGQEAVTASLHGAFDYALARSAAVYKPLSHQEKRLAQAADYLCTVGLAERRYERGDVSASYRRFFGTRRNFRQNFLKQVRRKLA
;
A
#
# COMPACT_ATOMS: atom_id res chain seq x y z
N MET A 1 -3.36 -7.74 17.80
CA MET A 1 -3.82 -7.56 16.40
C MET A 1 -5.29 -7.96 16.30
N ALA A 2 -6.19 -6.97 16.13
CA ALA A 2 -7.65 -7.17 16.09
C ALA A 2 -8.25 -6.58 14.80
N ALA A 3 -7.65 -6.89 13.66
CA ALA A 3 -8.24 -6.65 12.35
C ALA A 3 -8.44 -8.03 11.73
N GLY A 4 -9.69 -8.44 11.53
CA GLY A 4 -10.04 -9.75 10.99
C GLY A 4 -9.68 -9.93 9.50
N TYR A 5 -8.64 -9.24 9.02
CA TYR A 5 -8.26 -9.19 7.62
C TYR A 5 -6.75 -9.10 7.45
N TYR A 6 -6.28 -9.77 6.42
CA TYR A 6 -4.94 -9.65 5.87
C TYR A 6 -5.03 -9.00 4.48
N LEU A 7 -4.32 -7.89 4.29
CA LEU A 7 -4.33 -7.12 3.05
C LEU A 7 -2.92 -7.03 2.48
N THR A 8 -2.80 -7.21 1.17
CA THR A 8 -1.56 -7.01 0.41
C THR A 8 -1.86 -6.12 -0.77
N ALA A 9 -1.07 -5.05 -0.96
CA ALA A 9 -1.18 -4.17 -2.11
C ALA A 9 0.00 -4.39 -3.06
N LEU A 10 -0.29 -4.59 -4.35
CA LEU A 10 0.68 -4.43 -5.43
C LEU A 10 0.56 -3.02 -5.98
N VAL A 11 1.68 -2.29 -6.03
CA VAL A 11 1.77 -0.94 -6.57
C VAL A 11 2.59 -0.99 -7.85
N PHE A 12 2.02 -0.50 -8.94
CA PHE A 12 2.63 -0.47 -10.26
C PHE A 12 3.05 0.96 -10.59
N HIS A 13 4.30 1.11 -11.01
CA HIS A 13 4.92 2.38 -11.35
C HIS A 13 5.67 2.24 -12.67
N ASP A 14 5.35 3.11 -13.62
CA ASP A 14 6.08 3.26 -14.88
C ASP A 14 7.37 4.05 -14.60
N GLN A 15 8.53 3.37 -14.71
CA GLN A 15 9.83 3.93 -14.37
C GLN A 15 10.26 5.09 -15.26
N SER A 16 9.61 5.32 -16.41
CA SER A 16 9.85 6.53 -17.21
C SER A 16 9.41 7.82 -16.48
N LYS A 17 8.55 7.70 -15.46
CA LYS A 17 8.06 8.81 -14.65
C LYS A 17 8.85 8.90 -13.35
N GLU A 18 9.88 9.75 -13.32
CA GLU A 18 10.76 9.87 -12.15
C GLU A 18 10.01 10.19 -10.86
N LEU A 19 10.27 9.46 -9.78
CA LEU A 19 9.58 9.68 -8.50
C LEU A 19 10.01 10.98 -7.80
N ALA A 20 11.23 11.44 -8.05
CA ALA A 20 11.80 12.65 -7.43
C ALA A 20 10.91 13.89 -7.62
N GLN A 21 10.28 14.04 -8.79
CA GLN A 21 9.38 15.17 -9.10
C GLN A 21 8.11 15.19 -8.22
N TYR A 22 7.74 14.06 -7.61
CA TYR A 22 6.60 13.94 -6.71
C TYR A 22 7.02 13.96 -5.24
N ILE A 23 8.22 13.44 -4.93
CA ILE A 23 8.77 13.39 -3.57
C ILE A 23 9.14 14.81 -3.09
N GLY A 24 9.78 15.63 -3.93
CA GLY A 24 10.19 16.99 -3.56
C GLY A 24 9.03 17.84 -3.00
N PRO A 25 7.92 18.02 -3.75
CA PRO A 25 6.75 18.77 -3.27
C PRO A 25 6.12 18.21 -1.99
N TYR A 26 6.22 16.89 -1.76
CA TYR A 26 5.76 16.29 -0.51
C TYR A 26 6.65 16.69 0.68
N LEU A 27 7.98 16.65 0.52
CA LEU A 27 8.93 17.07 1.55
C LEU A 27 8.81 18.57 1.85
N ASP A 28 8.67 19.40 0.81
CA ASP A 28 8.46 20.85 0.97
C ASP A 28 7.21 21.12 1.79
N ARG A 29 6.13 20.39 1.51
CA ARG A 29 4.89 20.50 2.28
C ARG A 29 5.09 20.11 3.74
N LEU A 30 5.77 18.99 4.02
CA LEU A 30 6.04 18.58 5.40
C LEU A 30 6.79 19.69 6.15
N SER A 31 7.82 20.26 5.51
CA SER A 31 8.61 21.37 6.05
C SER A 31 7.74 22.60 6.35
N LEU A 32 6.95 23.05 5.38
CA LEU A 32 6.01 24.18 5.54
C LEU A 32 4.99 23.95 6.67
N GLU A 33 4.59 22.69 6.86
CA GLU A 33 3.62 22.30 7.89
C GLU A 33 4.26 22.06 9.27
N GLY A 34 5.59 22.13 9.41
CA GLY A 34 6.31 21.82 10.66
C GLY A 34 6.25 20.32 11.03
N LEU A 35 6.15 19.46 10.02
CA LEU A 35 6.08 18.01 10.14
C LEU A 35 7.44 17.39 9.79
N ALA A 36 7.86 16.41 10.59
CA ALA A 36 9.06 15.62 10.28
C ALA A 36 8.77 14.63 9.13
N ASP A 37 9.81 14.26 8.38
CA ASP A 37 9.71 13.21 7.36
C ASP A 37 9.79 11.82 7.98
N ILE A 38 8.70 11.42 8.64
CA ILE A 38 8.55 10.11 9.25
C ILE A 38 8.03 9.13 8.19
N PRO A 39 8.69 7.98 7.96
CA PRO A 39 8.20 6.95 7.06
C PRO A 39 6.76 6.58 7.38
N PHE A 40 5.88 6.58 6.38
CA PHE A 40 4.49 6.23 6.62
C PHE A 40 4.39 4.75 6.99
N HIS A 41 3.85 4.49 8.19
CA HIS A 41 3.36 3.18 8.58
C HIS A 41 1.96 3.33 9.20
N GLY A 42 0.94 2.78 8.55
CA GLY A 42 -0.46 3.12 8.81
C GLY A 42 -0.93 2.70 10.20
N VAL A 43 -0.52 1.52 10.66
CA VAL A 43 -0.83 1.03 12.01
C VAL A 43 -0.21 1.93 13.06
N ASP A 44 1.08 2.24 12.92
CA ASP A 44 1.83 3.06 13.87
C ASP A 44 1.32 4.51 13.87
N LEU A 45 0.99 5.06 12.70
CA LEU A 45 0.42 6.39 12.59
C LEU A 45 -0.94 6.48 13.30
N ILE A 46 -1.82 5.49 13.16
CA ILE A 46 -3.15 5.51 13.76
C ILE A 46 -3.09 5.31 15.28
N HIS A 47 -2.23 4.41 15.76
CA HIS A 47 -2.18 4.03 17.17
C HIS A 47 -1.14 4.81 17.99
N GLY A 48 -0.14 5.41 17.33
CA GLY A 48 0.93 6.19 17.96
C GLY A 48 2.04 5.30 18.47
N HIS A 49 2.45 4.33 17.66
CA HIS A 49 3.56 3.41 17.95
C HIS A 49 4.75 3.72 17.04
N GLY A 50 5.88 3.03 17.25
CA GLY A 50 7.07 3.19 16.43
C GLY A 50 7.52 4.65 16.33
N ASP A 51 7.85 5.10 15.12
CA ASP A 51 8.32 6.47 14.87
C ASP A 51 7.26 7.57 15.11
N TYR A 52 6.01 7.18 15.40
CA TYR A 52 4.92 8.10 15.75
C TYR A 52 4.66 8.18 17.27
N GLU A 53 5.45 7.49 18.09
CA GLU A 53 5.35 7.55 19.54
C GLU A 53 5.60 8.97 20.07
N GLY A 54 4.83 9.38 21.08
CA GLY A 54 4.89 10.75 21.63
C GLY A 54 4.30 11.85 20.74
N ILE A 55 3.92 11.56 19.49
CA ILE A 55 3.32 12.54 18.58
C ILE A 55 1.81 12.66 18.83
N SER A 56 1.33 13.91 18.99
CA SER A 56 -0.09 14.17 19.22
C SER A 56 -0.95 13.62 18.08
N PRO A 57 -2.15 13.10 18.37
CA PRO A 57 -3.01 12.55 17.32
C PRO A 57 -3.40 13.59 16.26
N GLU A 58 -3.48 14.87 16.61
CA GLU A 58 -3.73 15.98 15.70
C GLU A 58 -2.58 16.11 14.69
N LYS A 59 -1.33 16.03 15.15
CA LYS A 59 -0.14 16.05 14.29
C LYS A 59 -0.04 14.78 13.45
N ARG A 60 -0.31 13.59 14.01
CA ARG A 60 -0.39 12.32 13.25
C ARG A 60 -1.47 12.37 12.16
N LYS A 61 -2.62 12.98 12.43
CA LYS A 61 -3.66 13.19 11.42
C LYS A 61 -3.20 14.11 10.29
N ARG A 62 -2.38 15.12 10.57
CA ARG A 62 -1.75 15.96 9.54
C ARG A 62 -0.75 15.16 8.69
N HIS A 63 0.05 14.27 9.29
CA HIS A 63 0.90 13.34 8.53
C HIS A 63 0.07 12.46 7.58
N LEU A 64 -1.06 11.90 8.05
CA LEU A 64 -1.96 11.11 7.20
C LEU A 64 -2.49 11.92 6.02
N ILE A 65 -2.92 13.16 6.27
CA ILE A 65 -3.44 14.05 5.22
C ILE A 65 -2.34 14.39 4.21
N ALA A 66 -1.15 14.80 4.67
CA ALA A 66 -0.02 15.10 3.81
C ALA A 66 0.37 13.89 2.94
N PHE A 67 0.44 12.69 3.54
CA PHE A 67 0.78 11.46 2.83
C PHE A 67 -0.31 11.05 1.82
N SER A 68 -1.60 11.15 2.19
CA SER A 68 -2.69 10.89 1.25
C SER A 68 -2.63 11.78 0.00
N MET A 69 -2.23 13.04 0.17
CA MET A 69 -2.08 13.98 -0.93
C MET A 69 -0.86 13.67 -1.78
N PHE A 70 0.24 13.18 -1.19
CA PHE A 70 1.38 12.64 -1.92
C PHE A 70 1.01 11.40 -2.74
N VAL A 71 0.36 10.40 -2.13
CA VAL A 71 -0.10 9.20 -2.87
C VAL A 71 -1.02 9.57 -4.02
N ARG A 72 -1.87 10.59 -3.85
CA ARG A 72 -2.75 11.09 -4.92
C ARG A 72 -1.96 11.58 -6.15
N THR A 73 -0.80 12.23 -5.95
CA THR A 73 0.00 12.76 -7.07
C THR A 73 0.89 11.70 -7.70
N LEU A 74 1.27 10.63 -6.97
CA LEU A 74 2.12 9.57 -7.50
C LEU A 74 1.57 8.95 -8.79
N PRO A 75 2.39 8.72 -9.82
CA PRO A 75 1.98 8.15 -11.09
C PRO A 75 1.91 6.62 -11.00
N ILE A 76 1.05 6.13 -10.10
CA ILE A 76 0.89 4.72 -9.79
C ILE A 76 -0.52 4.23 -10.07
N THR A 77 -0.62 2.96 -10.41
CA THR A 77 -1.83 2.15 -10.26
C THR A 77 -1.59 1.08 -9.20
N TYR A 78 -2.65 0.43 -8.71
CA TYR A 78 -2.50 -0.60 -7.69
C TYR A 78 -3.63 -1.63 -7.68
N ARG A 79 -3.34 -2.78 -7.09
CA ARG A 79 -4.31 -3.82 -6.75
C ARG A 79 -4.17 -4.18 -5.27
N VAL A 80 -5.29 -4.25 -4.54
CA VAL A 80 -5.32 -4.77 -3.16
C VAL A 80 -5.99 -6.14 -3.16
N PHE A 81 -5.30 -7.12 -2.58
CA PHE A 81 -5.84 -8.41 -2.21
C PHE A 81 -6.23 -8.38 -0.73
N SER A 82 -7.38 -8.95 -0.39
CA SER A 82 -7.97 -8.87 0.94
C SER A 82 -8.53 -10.23 1.33
N TYR A 83 -8.03 -10.77 2.44
CA TYR A 83 -8.38 -12.10 2.94
C TYR A 83 -8.94 -11.98 4.35
N GLU A 84 -10.02 -12.68 4.64
CA GLU A 84 -10.58 -12.73 5.99
C GLU A 84 -9.69 -13.56 6.92
N ARG A 85 -9.74 -13.28 8.22
CA ARG A 85 -8.89 -13.94 9.24
C ARG A 85 -9.02 -15.46 9.26
N ALA A 86 -10.18 -16.01 8.88
CA ALA A 86 -10.39 -17.45 8.74
C ALA A 86 -9.44 -18.11 7.71
N TYR A 87 -8.88 -17.33 6.77
CA TYR A 87 -7.83 -17.78 5.85
C TYR A 87 -6.42 -17.54 6.38
N THR A 88 -6.25 -16.74 7.44
CA THR A 88 -4.94 -16.34 8.00
C THR A 88 -4.47 -17.21 9.16
N GLU A 89 -5.33 -18.10 9.66
CA GLU A 89 -4.98 -19.07 10.71
C GLU A 89 -4.09 -20.19 10.17
N ASP A 90 -4.12 -20.42 8.86
CA ASP A 90 -3.24 -21.31 8.12
C ASP A 90 -2.40 -20.49 7.14
N ARG A 91 -1.12 -20.30 7.49
CA ARG A 91 -0.17 -19.50 6.71
C ARG A 91 0.02 -20.06 5.31
N ASP A 92 0.13 -21.37 5.17
CA ASP A 92 0.42 -22.03 3.90
C ASP A 92 -0.78 -21.91 2.96
N ARG A 93 -2.00 -21.97 3.51
CA ARG A 93 -3.23 -21.71 2.77
C ARG A 93 -3.33 -20.26 2.31
N LEU A 94 -2.98 -19.30 3.15
CA LEU A 94 -2.93 -17.88 2.79
C LEU A 94 -1.93 -17.64 1.66
N GLU A 95 -0.72 -18.19 1.79
CA GLU A 95 0.34 -18.10 0.79
C GLU A 95 -0.09 -18.68 -0.55
N ALA A 96 -0.60 -19.92 -0.56
CA ALA A 96 -1.06 -20.57 -1.79
C ALA A 96 -2.18 -19.77 -2.47
N ARG A 97 -3.09 -19.19 -1.68
CA ARG A 97 -4.18 -18.37 -2.21
C ARG A 97 -3.70 -17.04 -2.75
N LEU A 98 -2.85 -16.33 -2.01
CA LEU A 98 -2.26 -15.06 -2.44
C LEU A 98 -1.46 -15.25 -3.73
N ARG A 99 -0.61 -16.27 -3.79
CA ARG A 99 0.14 -16.63 -5.00
C ARG A 99 -0.79 -16.83 -6.19
N LYS A 100 -1.85 -17.62 -6.03
CA LYS A 100 -2.83 -17.87 -7.10
C LYS A 100 -3.49 -16.57 -7.56
N ASP A 101 -3.98 -15.76 -6.63
CA ASP A 101 -4.69 -14.52 -7.00
C ASP A 101 -3.74 -13.50 -7.69
N ILE A 102 -2.44 -13.49 -7.34
CA ILE A 102 -1.43 -12.69 -8.05
C ILE A 102 -1.19 -13.25 -9.46
N ILE A 103 -1.05 -14.57 -9.61
CA ILE A 103 -0.91 -15.23 -10.92
C ILE A 103 -2.09 -14.84 -11.83
N ASP A 104 -3.31 -15.06 -11.35
CA ASP A 104 -4.54 -14.77 -12.10
C ASP A 104 -4.56 -13.27 -12.50
N PHE A 105 -4.23 -12.37 -11.58
CA PHE A 105 -4.14 -10.93 -11.87
C PHE A 105 -3.10 -10.58 -12.94
N VAL A 106 -1.91 -11.19 -12.91
CA VAL A 106 -0.86 -10.92 -13.90
C VAL A 106 -1.26 -11.47 -15.26
N PHE A 107 -1.86 -12.67 -15.33
CA PHE A 107 -2.34 -13.25 -16.58
C PHE A 107 -3.47 -12.44 -17.22
N ASP A 108 -4.43 -11.98 -16.42
CA ASP A 108 -5.54 -11.11 -16.89
C ASP A 108 -5.04 -9.78 -17.50
N ARG A 109 -3.79 -9.42 -17.22
CA ARG A 109 -3.15 -8.17 -17.65
C ARG A 109 -1.83 -8.40 -18.36
N LEU A 110 -1.61 -9.59 -18.91
CA LEU A 110 -0.30 -9.96 -19.45
C LEU A 110 0.15 -8.98 -20.55
N ASP A 111 -0.78 -8.51 -21.37
CA ASP A 111 -0.54 -7.51 -22.41
C ASP A 111 0.07 -6.21 -21.84
N ASP A 112 -0.40 -5.72 -20.68
CA ASP A 112 0.15 -4.53 -20.03
C ASP A 112 1.60 -4.73 -19.62
N PHE A 113 1.93 -5.91 -19.08
CA PHE A 113 3.29 -6.23 -18.64
C PHE A 113 4.24 -6.45 -19.84
N GLN A 114 3.73 -6.98 -20.95
CA GLN A 114 4.48 -7.21 -22.19
C GLN A 114 4.85 -5.93 -22.93
N LEU A 115 4.24 -4.78 -22.60
CA LEU A 115 4.65 -3.47 -23.12
C LEU A 115 6.05 -3.06 -22.63
N TYR A 116 6.59 -3.71 -21.61
CA TYR A 116 7.87 -3.38 -21.00
C TYR A 116 8.89 -4.49 -21.20
N ASP A 117 10.14 -4.11 -21.49
CA ASP A 117 11.25 -5.07 -21.61
C ASP A 117 11.53 -5.81 -20.29
N ARG A 118 11.28 -5.13 -19.15
CA ARG A 118 11.56 -5.62 -17.81
C ARG A 118 10.53 -5.11 -16.80
N VAL A 119 10.18 -5.97 -15.86
CA VAL A 119 9.33 -5.69 -14.70
C VAL A 119 10.19 -5.78 -13.44
N ALA A 120 10.47 -4.63 -12.84
CA ALA A 120 11.22 -4.57 -11.58
C ALA A 120 10.31 -4.85 -10.39
N ILE A 121 10.68 -5.84 -9.58
CA ILE A 121 9.91 -6.25 -8.39
C ILE A 121 10.69 -5.82 -7.15
N TYR A 122 10.04 -4.99 -6.34
CA TYR A 122 10.59 -4.47 -5.09
C TYR A 122 9.78 -5.00 -3.93
N TYR A 123 10.44 -5.67 -2.98
CA TYR A 123 9.83 -6.13 -1.75
C TYR A 123 10.88 -6.17 -0.64
N ASP A 124 10.55 -5.70 0.56
CA ASP A 124 11.47 -5.66 1.71
C ASP A 124 11.60 -6.98 2.46
N GLY A 125 10.80 -7.99 2.09
CA GLY A 125 10.81 -9.28 2.77
C GLY A 125 10.05 -9.30 4.10
N GLY A 126 9.27 -8.26 4.43
CA GLY A 126 8.61 -8.12 5.74
C GLY A 126 7.67 -9.27 6.13
N GLN A 127 7.22 -10.06 5.14
CA GLN A 127 6.46 -11.29 5.35
C GLN A 127 6.89 -12.35 4.32
N GLU A 128 7.43 -13.47 4.82
CA GLU A 128 7.94 -14.58 3.99
C GLU A 128 6.92 -15.12 3.00
N ALA A 129 5.66 -15.27 3.43
CA ALA A 129 4.56 -15.74 2.59
C ALA A 129 4.33 -14.87 1.36
N VAL A 130 4.51 -13.55 1.48
CA VAL A 130 4.38 -12.60 0.36
C VAL A 130 5.57 -12.72 -0.57
N THR A 131 6.80 -12.88 -0.04
CA THR A 131 8.01 -13.07 -0.87
C THR A 131 7.86 -14.29 -1.77
N ALA A 132 7.52 -15.44 -1.18
CA ALA A 132 7.39 -16.69 -1.91
C ALA A 132 6.22 -16.65 -2.92
N SER A 133 5.10 -16.04 -2.53
CA SER A 133 3.95 -15.85 -3.42
C SER A 133 4.26 -14.94 -4.61
N LEU A 134 4.92 -13.80 -4.37
CA LEU A 134 5.30 -12.85 -5.40
C LEU A 134 6.28 -13.46 -6.39
N HIS A 135 7.35 -14.07 -5.89
CA HIS A 135 8.38 -14.66 -6.74
C HIS A 135 7.78 -15.79 -7.58
N GLY A 136 7.05 -16.71 -6.93
CA GLY A 136 6.40 -17.81 -7.63
C GLY A 136 5.37 -17.35 -8.65
N ALA A 137 4.68 -16.23 -8.42
CA ALA A 137 3.68 -15.73 -9.37
C ALA A 137 4.32 -15.06 -10.59
N PHE A 138 5.25 -14.14 -10.37
CA PHE A 138 5.88 -13.39 -11.47
C PHE A 138 6.85 -14.26 -12.29
N ASP A 139 7.59 -15.17 -11.64
CA ASP A 139 8.47 -16.12 -12.36
C ASP A 139 7.66 -17.12 -13.20
N TYR A 140 6.41 -17.41 -12.80
CA TYR A 140 5.51 -18.27 -13.55
C TYR A 140 4.81 -17.52 -14.69
N ALA A 141 4.36 -16.29 -14.45
CA ALA A 141 3.57 -15.52 -15.40
C ALA A 141 4.41 -14.78 -16.44
N LEU A 142 5.64 -14.38 -16.10
CA LEU A 142 6.54 -13.64 -16.99
C LEU A 142 7.72 -14.50 -17.43
N ALA A 143 8.28 -14.17 -18.60
CA ALA A 143 9.54 -14.78 -19.02
C ALA A 143 10.64 -14.50 -17.98
N ARG A 144 11.51 -15.49 -17.73
CA ARG A 144 12.55 -15.43 -16.67
C ARG A 144 13.52 -14.24 -16.80
N SER A 145 13.68 -13.68 -17.99
CA SER A 145 14.51 -12.49 -18.26
C SER A 145 13.77 -11.16 -18.06
N ALA A 146 12.44 -11.19 -17.94
CA ALA A 146 11.59 -10.01 -17.80
C ALA A 146 11.41 -9.61 -16.32
N ALA A 147 11.30 -10.58 -15.40
CA ALA A 147 11.20 -10.29 -13.96
C ALA A 147 12.58 -10.00 -13.35
N VAL A 148 12.75 -8.82 -12.73
CA VAL A 148 14.01 -8.41 -12.08
C VAL A 148 13.76 -7.99 -10.64
N TYR A 149 14.27 -8.79 -9.70
CA TYR A 149 14.16 -8.50 -8.26
C TYR A 149 15.23 -7.50 -7.83
N LYS A 150 14.83 -6.44 -7.14
CA LYS A 150 15.72 -5.37 -6.70
C LYS A 150 15.52 -5.02 -5.22
N PRO A 151 16.59 -4.68 -4.49
CA PRO A 151 16.43 -4.08 -3.17
C PRO A 151 15.76 -2.70 -3.29
N LEU A 152 15.08 -2.27 -2.22
CA LEU A 152 14.45 -0.96 -2.16
C LEU A 152 15.51 0.14 -1.98
N SER A 153 15.64 1.04 -2.96
CA SER A 153 16.36 2.31 -2.73
C SER A 153 15.49 3.26 -1.90
N HIS A 154 16.04 4.42 -1.55
CA HIS A 154 15.30 5.46 -0.82
C HIS A 154 14.01 5.89 -1.55
N GLN A 155 14.00 5.94 -2.88
CA GLN A 155 12.81 6.33 -3.64
C GLN A 155 11.75 5.22 -3.64
N GLU A 156 12.14 3.96 -3.85
CA GLU A 156 11.19 2.84 -3.85
C GLU A 156 10.62 2.55 -2.46
N LYS A 157 11.31 2.94 -1.38
CA LYS A 157 10.70 2.96 -0.03
C LYS A 157 9.43 3.82 0.02
N ARG A 158 9.29 4.86 -0.81
CA ARG A 158 8.04 5.64 -0.91
C ARG A 158 6.92 4.88 -1.60
N LEU A 159 7.24 4.01 -2.56
CA LEU A 159 6.25 3.12 -3.17
C LEU A 159 5.79 2.06 -2.16
N ALA A 160 6.69 1.50 -1.37
CA ALA A 160 6.34 0.59 -0.27
C ALA A 160 5.44 1.27 0.78
N GLN A 161 5.77 2.50 1.18
CA GLN A 161 4.92 3.32 2.05
C GLN A 161 3.55 3.62 1.42
N ALA A 162 3.49 3.84 0.10
CA ALA A 162 2.23 4.00 -0.62
C ALA A 162 1.40 2.71 -0.60
N ALA A 163 2.03 1.54 -0.74
CA ALA A 163 1.37 0.24 -0.61
C ALA A 163 0.74 0.06 0.78
N ASP A 164 1.46 0.40 1.85
CA ASP A 164 0.91 0.35 3.21
C ASP A 164 -0.25 1.34 3.41
N TYR A 165 -0.14 2.57 2.90
CA TYR A 165 -1.27 3.52 2.90
C TYR A 165 -2.51 2.97 2.19
N LEU A 166 -2.32 2.32 1.03
CA LEU A 166 -3.41 1.71 0.27
C LEU A 166 -4.05 0.54 1.03
N CYS A 167 -3.26 -0.31 1.68
CA CYS A 167 -3.75 -1.33 2.61
C CYS A 167 -4.51 -0.72 3.78
N THR A 168 -4.01 0.37 4.36
CA THR A 168 -4.66 1.08 5.47
C THR A 168 -6.03 1.63 5.07
N VAL A 169 -6.13 2.23 3.88
CA VAL A 169 -7.42 2.71 3.33
C VAL A 169 -8.35 1.54 3.00
N GLY A 170 -7.83 0.45 2.42
CA GLY A 170 -8.62 -0.76 2.14
C GLY A 170 -9.18 -1.40 3.41
N LEU A 171 -8.38 -1.46 4.48
CA LEU A 171 -8.83 -1.97 5.78
C LEU A 171 -9.87 -1.03 6.41
N ALA A 172 -9.68 0.28 6.30
CA ALA A 172 -10.68 1.27 6.73
C ALA A 172 -12.01 1.07 5.99
N GLU A 173 -11.98 0.86 4.67
CA GLU A 173 -13.18 0.60 3.86
C GLU A 173 -13.97 -0.60 4.38
N ARG A 174 -13.30 -1.75 4.56
CA ARG A 174 -13.93 -2.96 5.11
C ARG A 174 -14.57 -2.70 6.48
N ARG A 175 -13.88 -1.96 7.34
CA ARG A 175 -14.40 -1.62 8.67
C ARG A 175 -15.64 -0.71 8.63
N TYR A 176 -15.65 0.27 7.74
CA TYR A 176 -16.82 1.13 7.54
C TYR A 176 -17.99 0.38 6.86
N GLU A 177 -17.72 -0.64 6.06
CA GLU A 177 -18.74 -1.49 5.44
C GLU A 177 -19.39 -2.45 6.43
N ARG A 178 -18.61 -3.10 7.30
CA ARG A 178 -19.09 -4.00 8.35
C ARG A 178 -19.68 -3.28 9.56
N GLY A 179 -19.42 -1.99 9.72
CA GLY A 179 -19.90 -1.21 10.87
C GLY A 179 -19.07 -1.40 12.15
N ASP A 180 -17.96 -2.13 12.08
CA ASP A 180 -17.03 -2.41 13.19
C ASP A 180 -15.87 -1.39 13.28
N VAL A 181 -16.09 -0.18 12.75
CA VAL A 181 -15.07 0.88 12.76
C VAL A 181 -14.74 1.36 14.19
N SER A 182 -13.50 1.11 14.61
CA SER A 182 -12.96 1.54 15.91
C SER A 182 -12.92 3.07 16.09
N ALA A 183 -12.85 3.52 17.35
CA ALA A 183 -12.70 4.94 17.68
C ALA A 183 -11.45 5.57 17.04
N SER A 184 -10.32 4.84 17.01
CA SER A 184 -9.08 5.31 16.37
C SER A 184 -9.30 5.59 14.88
N TYR A 185 -9.87 4.64 14.13
CA TYR A 185 -10.17 4.86 12.72
C TYR A 185 -11.13 6.04 12.50
N ARG A 186 -12.16 6.21 13.34
CA ARG A 186 -13.06 7.38 13.25
C ARG A 186 -12.33 8.70 13.51
N ARG A 187 -11.36 8.73 14.45
CA ARG A 187 -10.58 9.94 14.74
C ARG A 187 -9.78 10.40 13.52
N PHE A 188 -9.18 9.45 12.80
CA PHE A 188 -8.32 9.73 11.65
C PHE A 188 -9.11 9.94 10.35
N PHE A 189 -10.04 9.04 10.03
CA PHE A 189 -10.79 9.04 8.76
C PHE A 189 -12.16 9.74 8.82
N GLY A 190 -12.65 10.06 10.01
CA GLY A 190 -13.92 10.76 10.22
C GLY A 190 -15.15 9.85 10.12
N THR A 191 -16.27 10.41 9.65
CA THR A 191 -17.48 9.62 9.36
C THR A 191 -17.30 8.77 8.10
N ARG A 192 -18.17 7.78 7.87
CA ARG A 192 -18.20 7.01 6.61
C ARG A 192 -18.28 7.92 5.38
N ARG A 193 -19.01 9.04 5.48
CA ARG A 193 -19.10 10.05 4.42
C ARG A 193 -17.75 10.75 4.19
N ASN A 194 -17.10 11.22 5.26
CA ASN A 194 -15.79 11.88 5.16
C ASN A 194 -14.74 10.92 4.56
N PHE A 195 -14.69 9.69 5.06
CA PHE A 195 -13.79 8.65 4.55
C PHE A 195 -13.98 8.43 3.04
N ARG A 196 -15.23 8.23 2.61
CA ARG A 196 -15.55 8.00 1.20
C ARG A 196 -15.13 9.15 0.29
N GLN A 197 -15.40 10.38 0.70
CA GLN A 197 -15.15 11.58 -0.11
C GLN A 197 -13.67 11.95 -0.16
N ASN A 198 -12.97 11.85 0.97
CA ASN A 198 -11.63 12.40 1.12
C ASN A 198 -10.52 11.38 0.88
N PHE A 199 -10.76 10.10 1.15
CA PHE A 199 -9.73 9.05 1.03
C PHE A 199 -10.09 8.05 -0.06
N LEU A 200 -11.24 7.38 0.08
CA LEU A 200 -11.61 6.27 -0.79
C LEU A 200 -11.77 6.67 -2.26
N LYS A 201 -12.43 7.81 -2.52
CA LYS A 201 -12.58 8.34 -3.88
C LYS A 201 -11.23 8.59 -4.57
N GLN A 202 -10.20 8.98 -3.81
CA GLN A 202 -8.88 9.29 -4.36
C GLN A 202 -8.13 8.02 -4.74
N VAL A 203 -8.12 7.02 -3.85
CA VAL A 203 -7.44 5.75 -4.14
C VAL A 203 -8.15 4.99 -5.25
N ARG A 204 -9.49 4.98 -5.31
CA ARG A 204 -10.23 4.28 -6.37
C ARG A 204 -9.92 4.74 -7.80
N ARG A 205 -9.39 5.97 -7.97
CA ARG A 205 -8.93 6.48 -9.28
C ARG A 205 -7.61 5.86 -9.76
N LYS A 206 -6.94 5.11 -8.88
CA LYS A 206 -5.65 4.45 -9.14
C LYS A 206 -5.77 2.93 -9.15
N LEU A 207 -6.98 2.36 -9.08
CA LEU A 207 -7.14 0.92 -9.20
C LEU A 207 -6.66 0.45 -10.57
N ALA A 208 -5.84 -0.59 -10.57
CA ALA A 208 -5.45 -1.36 -11.75
C ALA A 208 -6.62 -2.26 -12.16
#